data_AF-A0A0D9V303-F1
#
_entry.id   AF-A0A0D9V303-F1
#
_cell.length_a   1.000
_cell.length_b   1.000
_cell.length_c   1.000
_cell.angle_alpha   90.00
_cell.angle_beta   90.00
_cell.angle_gamma   90.00
#
_symmetry.space_group_name_H-M   'P 1'
#
loop_
_entity.id
_entity.type
_entity.pdbx_description
1 polymer ?
#
loop_
_entity_poly.entity_id
_entity_poly.type
_entity_poly.pdbx_seq_one_letter_code
_entity_poly.pdbx_strand_id
1 'polypeptide(L)'
;MPPRRRDRRRPRDPSPDTSRSSTAASPSSSSHSSGSRFRPALLAPLLLLLLFLVVAALHFTGRISLTGPQPQNPQRRKNLSVYERGLVKRAVSASEILAEHATVSVNRSRRHFRNPVLAYVTPWNSKGYDMAKLFSAKFSYISPVWYDLKSDGDKLVLEGQHNFDSRWVSELQSNGSLVLPRVVLEAFPRVVLLKKKLWKKAIDLIVSECRDKGYDGVVLESWSRWAAYGVLDDPELRNMALQFVKHLGKTLHFTSSNLSTHHHLELIYVIPAPRMKELNNHDFGPEDLLQLADSVDGFSLMTYDFSGPQNPGPSAPLSWIRYSLETLLTAKVSASHGHSHMIFLGINFYGNDFLLSKGDGGHAITGRDFIYLLEKYKPSLQWDEKSSEHFFVYSDKGLRHAVFYPTLMSLSVRLDEAQYWGTGISIWEIGQGLDYFFDVL
;
A
#
# COMPACT_ATOMS: atom_id res chain seq x y z
N MET A 1 -36.28 -47.94 26.18
CA MET A 1 -35.93 -49.33 26.59
C MET A 1 -34.81 -49.85 25.70
N PRO A 2 -33.87 -50.68 26.21
CA PRO A 2 -32.81 -51.32 25.42
C PRO A 2 -33.10 -52.81 25.11
N PRO A 3 -32.43 -53.37 24.08
CA PRO A 3 -31.56 -54.56 24.27
C PRO A 3 -30.12 -54.25 23.81
N ARG A 4 -29.02 -54.76 24.40
CA ARG A 4 -28.56 -56.15 24.67
C ARG A 4 -28.29 -56.99 23.40
N ARG A 5 -27.29 -57.90 23.33
CA ARG A 5 -25.96 -58.13 23.98
C ARG A 5 -25.42 -59.48 23.45
N ARG A 6 -24.13 -59.64 23.15
CA ARG A 6 -23.45 -60.95 23.31
C ARG A 6 -21.91 -60.87 23.43
N ASP A 7 -21.38 -61.68 24.34
CA ASP A 7 -19.96 -61.86 24.68
C ASP A 7 -19.53 -63.33 24.44
N ARG A 8 -18.22 -63.59 24.20
CA ARG A 8 -17.39 -64.81 24.51
C ARG A 8 -16.27 -65.01 23.46
N ARG A 9 -15.07 -65.55 23.75
CA ARG A 9 -14.27 -65.77 24.99
C ARG A 9 -12.80 -66.15 24.58
N ARG A 10 -11.80 -65.87 25.45
CA ARG A 10 -10.40 -66.41 25.46
C ARG A 10 -10.35 -67.83 26.13
N PRO A 11 -9.23 -68.62 26.28
CA PRO A 11 -7.81 -68.20 26.52
C PRO A 11 -6.61 -69.18 26.20
N ARG A 12 -5.39 -68.81 26.69
CA ARG A 12 -4.16 -69.59 27.11
C ARG A 12 -3.05 -69.99 26.12
N ASP A 13 -1.83 -69.43 26.31
CA ASP A 13 -0.61 -69.96 27.02
C ASP A 13 -0.15 -71.43 26.80
N PRO A 14 1.17 -71.81 26.94
CA PRO A 14 2.19 -71.20 27.84
C PRO A 14 3.69 -71.16 27.38
N SER A 15 4.60 -70.76 28.29
CA SER A 15 6.09 -70.93 28.28
C SER A 15 6.52 -72.25 29.02
N PRO A 16 7.82 -72.64 29.23
CA PRO A 16 8.95 -71.94 29.91
C PRO A 16 10.29 -72.03 29.10
N ASP A 17 11.56 -71.82 29.53
CA ASP A 17 12.38 -72.11 30.76
C ASP A 17 13.55 -71.09 30.93
N THR A 18 14.00 -70.62 32.12
CA THR A 18 14.86 -71.20 33.21
C THR A 18 16.32 -71.54 32.83
N SER A 19 17.40 -71.34 33.63
CA SER A 19 17.66 -70.48 34.83
C SER A 19 19.18 -70.37 35.18
N ARG A 20 19.55 -69.45 36.12
CA ARG A 20 20.75 -69.32 37.03
C ARG A 20 22.00 -70.22 36.78
N SER A 21 23.27 -69.78 36.91
CA SER A 21 24.04 -69.32 38.12
C SER A 21 25.52 -69.02 37.71
N SER A 22 26.50 -68.46 38.46
CA SER A 22 26.62 -67.51 39.62
C SER A 22 28.12 -67.16 39.91
N THR A 23 28.37 -66.28 40.89
CA THR A 23 29.56 -66.20 41.80
C THR A 23 31.00 -65.85 41.32
N ALA A 24 31.50 -64.73 41.86
CA ALA A 24 32.84 -64.49 42.46
C ALA A 24 34.10 -64.37 41.53
N ALA A 25 35.21 -63.73 41.93
CA ALA A 25 35.57 -63.08 43.20
C ALA A 25 36.49 -61.84 43.02
N SER A 26 36.67 -61.05 44.09
CA SER A 26 37.82 -60.12 44.25
C SER A 26 38.89 -60.77 45.14
N PRO A 27 40.13 -60.23 45.13
CA PRO A 27 40.70 -59.79 46.42
C PRO A 27 41.36 -58.39 46.34
N SER A 28 41.92 -57.95 47.47
CA SER A 28 42.28 -56.56 47.77
C SER A 28 43.75 -56.41 48.20
N SER A 29 44.08 -55.26 48.83
CA SER A 29 45.38 -54.87 49.43
C SER A 29 46.40 -54.24 48.44
N SER A 30 47.23 -53.27 48.84
CA SER A 30 47.32 -52.52 50.12
C SER A 30 47.87 -51.09 49.92
N SER A 31 47.78 -50.29 50.98
CA SER A 31 48.21 -48.88 51.06
C SER A 31 49.73 -48.68 51.09
N HIS A 32 50.20 -47.55 50.55
CA HIS A 32 51.22 -46.76 51.26
C HIS A 32 51.12 -45.27 50.92
N SER A 33 51.30 -44.42 51.93
CA SER A 33 51.40 -42.96 51.78
C SER A 33 52.86 -42.52 51.79
N SER A 34 53.23 -41.64 50.87
CA SER A 34 54.41 -40.77 51.00
C SER A 34 54.15 -39.46 50.25
N GLY A 35 54.54 -38.34 50.85
CA GLY A 35 54.26 -37.01 50.30
C GLY A 35 55.40 -36.47 49.44
N SER A 36 55.06 -35.74 48.37
CA SER A 36 56.01 -34.85 47.70
C SER A 36 55.42 -33.46 47.50
N ARG A 37 56.30 -32.46 47.37
CA ARG A 37 55.96 -31.04 47.64
C ARG A 37 55.42 -30.36 46.39
N PHE A 38 54.22 -29.77 46.47
CA PHE A 38 53.74 -28.81 45.48
C PHE A 38 54.74 -27.64 45.37
N ARG A 39 55.25 -27.37 44.16
CA ARG A 39 56.14 -26.24 43.87
C ARG A 39 55.31 -25.05 43.34
N PRO A 40 55.27 -23.89 44.03
CA PRO A 40 54.47 -22.74 43.60
C PRO A 40 55.14 -21.91 42.48
N ALA A 41 55.70 -22.59 41.46
CA ALA A 41 56.51 -21.98 40.40
C ALA A 41 55.78 -21.72 39.07
N LEU A 42 54.60 -22.33 38.86
CA LEU A 42 53.85 -22.26 37.60
C LEU A 42 52.60 -21.37 37.63
N LEU A 43 52.15 -20.94 38.81
CA LEU A 43 50.96 -20.09 38.94
C LEU A 43 51.25 -18.63 38.56
N ALA A 44 52.41 -18.08 38.94
CA ALA A 44 52.78 -16.69 38.66
C ALA A 44 52.81 -16.33 37.16
N PRO A 45 53.46 -17.08 36.24
CA PRO A 45 53.42 -16.76 34.82
C PRO A 45 52.02 -16.93 34.22
N LEU A 46 51.20 -17.87 34.72
CA LEU A 46 49.82 -18.06 34.26
C LEU A 46 48.92 -16.87 34.66
N LEU A 47 49.06 -16.37 35.89
CA LEU A 47 48.37 -15.17 36.38
C LEU A 47 48.80 -13.92 35.62
N LEU A 48 50.10 -13.76 35.32
CA LEU A 48 50.59 -12.65 34.49
C LEU A 48 50.06 -12.72 33.05
N LEU A 49 50.00 -13.90 32.45
CA LEU A 49 49.39 -14.09 31.13
C LEU A 49 47.88 -13.76 31.15
N LEU A 50 47.16 -14.22 32.17
CA LEU A 50 45.73 -13.94 32.33
C LEU A 50 45.47 -12.44 32.55
N LEU A 51 46.28 -11.78 33.40
CA LEU A 51 46.22 -10.34 33.62
C LEU A 51 46.54 -9.56 32.33
N PHE A 52 47.54 -9.99 31.57
CA PHE A 52 47.88 -9.38 30.28
C PHE A 52 46.75 -9.56 29.26
N LEU A 53 46.09 -10.71 29.22
CA LEU A 53 44.91 -10.94 28.37
C LEU A 53 43.71 -10.08 28.81
N VAL A 54 43.48 -9.89 30.12
CA VAL A 54 42.43 -9.00 30.64
C VAL A 54 42.74 -7.53 30.34
N VAL A 55 43.98 -7.09 30.50
CA VAL A 55 44.42 -5.71 30.15
C VAL A 55 44.39 -5.49 28.64
N ALA A 56 44.77 -6.48 27.83
CA ALA A 56 44.64 -6.44 26.38
C ALA A 56 43.16 -6.37 25.95
N ALA A 57 42.28 -7.16 26.59
CA ALA A 57 40.84 -7.09 26.34
C ALA A 57 40.25 -5.73 26.74
N LEU A 58 40.64 -5.16 27.87
CA LEU A 58 40.24 -3.81 28.31
C LEU A 58 40.77 -2.70 27.38
N HIS A 59 41.98 -2.84 26.85
CA HIS A 59 42.48 -1.94 25.80
C HIS A 59 41.79 -2.17 24.45
N PHE A 60 41.35 -3.38 24.13
CA PHE A 60 40.62 -3.68 22.90
C PHE A 60 39.18 -3.16 22.96
N THR A 61 38.47 -3.34 24.07
CA THR A 61 37.14 -2.72 24.29
C THR A 61 37.25 -1.20 24.46
N GLY A 62 38.31 -0.68 25.08
CA GLY A 62 38.58 0.76 25.15
C GLY A 62 38.91 1.39 23.79
N ARG A 63 39.55 0.64 22.87
CA ARG A 63 39.80 1.07 21.48
C ARG A 63 38.62 0.81 20.55
N ILE A 64 37.76 -0.16 20.85
CA ILE A 64 36.37 -0.21 20.36
C ILE A 64 35.54 0.79 21.17
N SER A 65 35.95 2.06 21.11
CA SER A 65 34.99 3.14 21.19
C SER A 65 34.06 2.99 19.99
N LEU A 66 32.96 2.25 20.20
CA LEU A 66 31.77 2.37 19.41
C LEU A 66 31.33 3.83 19.50
N THR A 67 31.78 4.64 18.55
CA THR A 67 31.20 5.93 18.26
C THR A 67 29.78 5.66 17.78
N GLY A 68 28.85 5.54 18.74
CA GLY A 68 27.42 5.60 18.47
C GLY A 68 27.17 6.83 17.60
N PRO A 69 26.30 6.73 16.58
CA PRO A 69 26.26 7.68 15.47
C PRO A 69 26.18 9.11 16.02
N GLN A 70 27.28 9.86 15.81
CA GLN A 70 27.41 11.24 16.27
C GLN A 70 26.16 12.00 15.82
N PRO A 71 25.44 12.70 16.73
CA PRO A 71 24.12 13.26 16.43
C PRO A 71 24.25 14.18 15.22
N GLN A 72 23.79 13.69 14.07
CA GLN A 72 23.97 14.40 12.81
C GLN A 72 23.24 15.72 12.92
N ASN A 73 23.96 16.81 12.67
CA ASN A 73 23.40 18.16 12.71
C ASN A 73 22.04 18.17 11.98
N PRO A 74 20.92 18.52 12.66
CA PRO A 74 19.58 18.41 12.07
C PRO A 74 19.44 19.11 10.72
N GLN A 75 20.21 20.20 10.51
CA GLN A 75 20.31 20.90 9.23
C GLN A 75 20.85 19.98 8.11
N ARG A 76 21.93 19.24 8.38
CA ARG A 76 22.57 18.32 7.43
C ARG A 76 21.71 17.08 7.17
N ARG A 77 20.96 16.63 8.18
CA ARG A 77 20.09 15.45 8.08
C ARG A 77 18.89 15.67 7.15
N LYS A 78 18.33 16.89 7.11
CA LYS A 78 17.26 17.27 6.18
C LYS A 78 17.73 17.47 4.72
N ASN A 79 19.04 17.53 4.47
CA ASN A 79 19.58 17.56 3.11
C ASN A 79 19.65 16.17 2.44
N LEU A 80 19.24 15.11 3.15
CA LEU A 80 19.28 13.72 2.70
C LEU A 80 17.85 13.16 2.54
N SER A 81 17.58 12.51 1.40
CA SER A 81 16.36 11.74 1.18
C SER A 81 16.22 10.58 2.18
N VAL A 82 15.01 10.01 2.31
CA VAL A 82 14.77 8.81 3.13
C VAL A 82 15.65 7.61 2.76
N TYR A 83 16.05 7.49 1.49
CA TYR A 83 17.02 6.49 1.02
C TYR A 83 18.42 6.76 1.58
N GLU A 84 18.92 8.00 1.41
CA GLU A 84 20.24 8.43 1.91
C GLU A 84 20.30 8.47 3.45
N ARG A 85 19.15 8.58 4.13
CA ARG A 85 19.00 8.43 5.59
C ARG A 85 18.90 6.97 6.06
N GLY A 86 18.78 5.98 5.17
CA GLY A 86 18.67 4.56 5.53
C GLY A 86 17.35 4.17 6.21
N LEU A 87 16.26 4.88 5.88
CA LEU A 87 14.93 4.68 6.47
C LEU A 87 14.04 3.73 5.66
N VAL A 88 14.38 3.49 4.39
CA VAL A 88 13.69 2.54 3.51
C VAL A 88 14.21 1.12 3.81
N LYS A 89 13.59 0.43 4.78
CA LYS A 89 14.04 -0.91 5.22
C LYS A 89 12.91 -1.76 5.82
N ARG A 90 13.09 -3.09 5.78
CA ARG A 90 12.19 -4.08 6.42
C ARG A 90 12.25 -4.05 7.95
N ALA A 91 13.43 -3.78 8.53
CA ALA A 91 13.65 -3.70 9.97
C ALA A 91 13.49 -2.26 10.48
N VAL A 92 12.25 -1.77 10.51
CA VAL A 92 11.86 -0.44 11.03
C VAL A 92 11.17 -0.58 12.38
N SER A 93 11.44 0.33 13.32
CA SER A 93 10.80 0.35 14.65
C SER A 93 9.74 1.45 14.76
N ALA A 94 8.78 1.27 15.68
CA ALA A 94 7.82 2.32 16.03
C ALA A 94 8.53 3.62 16.46
N SER A 95 9.60 3.51 17.25
CA SER A 95 10.41 4.66 17.70
C SER A 95 11.12 5.41 16.57
N GLU A 96 11.51 4.74 15.48
CA GLU A 96 12.14 5.37 14.33
C GLU A 96 11.09 6.11 13.46
N ILE A 97 9.91 5.51 13.27
CA ILE A 97 8.79 6.19 12.60
C ILE A 97 8.40 7.45 13.37
N LEU A 98 8.24 7.35 14.70
CA LEU A 98 7.90 8.49 15.56
C LEU A 98 8.95 9.61 15.54
N ALA A 99 10.23 9.29 15.28
CA ALA A 99 11.29 10.29 15.11
C ALA A 99 11.31 10.94 13.71
N GLU A 100 10.98 10.18 12.65
CA GLU A 100 11.22 10.58 11.26
C GLU A 100 9.99 11.02 10.47
N HIS A 101 8.76 10.65 10.86
CA HIS A 101 7.59 10.74 9.98
C HIS A 101 7.27 12.15 9.45
N ALA A 102 7.59 13.19 10.22
CA ALA A 102 7.43 14.61 9.86
C ALA A 102 8.72 15.25 9.26
N THR A 103 9.83 14.50 9.19
CA THR A 103 11.11 14.99 8.68
C THR A 103 11.24 14.69 7.20
N VAL A 104 10.93 15.69 6.37
CA VAL A 104 11.06 15.68 4.91
C VAL A 104 12.38 16.31 4.43
N SER A 105 12.78 15.98 3.21
CA SER A 105 13.91 16.58 2.50
C SER A 105 13.73 18.09 2.28
N VAL A 106 14.84 18.84 2.34
CA VAL A 106 14.89 20.25 1.89
C VAL A 106 14.64 20.34 0.38
N ASN A 107 15.14 19.38 -0.40
CA ASN A 107 14.92 19.32 -1.84
C ASN A 107 13.60 18.61 -2.13
N ARG A 108 12.50 19.38 -2.08
CA ARG A 108 11.12 18.91 -2.32
C ARG A 108 10.77 18.70 -3.80
N SER A 109 11.58 19.20 -4.73
CA SER A 109 11.38 19.02 -6.18
C SER A 109 12.19 17.88 -6.79
N ARG A 110 13.13 17.27 -6.05
CA ARG A 110 13.79 16.02 -6.46
C ARG A 110 12.76 14.90 -6.52
N ARG A 111 12.44 14.46 -7.75
CA ARG A 111 11.69 13.24 -8.03
C ARG A 111 12.61 12.02 -7.97
N HIS A 112 12.22 11.03 -7.17
CA HIS A 112 12.79 9.69 -7.16
C HIS A 112 12.04 8.78 -8.16
N PHE A 113 10.71 8.89 -8.24
CA PHE A 113 9.87 8.20 -9.20
C PHE A 113 9.57 9.11 -10.40
N ARG A 114 9.94 8.67 -11.61
CA ARG A 114 9.95 9.52 -12.82
C ARG A 114 8.69 9.44 -13.68
N ASN A 115 7.97 8.31 -13.64
CA ASN A 115 6.76 8.10 -14.43
C ASN A 115 5.60 8.97 -13.87
N PRO A 116 4.45 9.12 -14.57
CA PRO A 116 3.38 10.00 -14.12
C PRO A 116 2.87 9.67 -12.71
N VAL A 117 2.57 10.70 -11.93
CA VAL A 117 1.99 10.57 -10.58
C VAL A 117 0.69 11.34 -10.53
N LEU A 118 -0.41 10.62 -10.31
CA LEU A 118 -1.72 11.14 -9.97
C LEU A 118 -1.89 11.16 -8.44
N ALA A 119 -2.28 12.29 -7.86
CA ALA A 119 -2.57 12.43 -6.44
C ALA A 119 -4.00 12.91 -6.20
N TYR A 120 -4.79 12.12 -5.47
CA TYR A 120 -6.12 12.53 -5.02
C TYR A 120 -6.02 13.45 -3.80
N VAL A 121 -6.91 14.43 -3.72
CA VAL A 121 -7.04 15.38 -2.59
C VAL A 121 -8.50 15.48 -2.18
N THR A 122 -8.79 15.30 -0.89
CA THR A 122 -10.18 15.25 -0.39
C THR A 122 -10.54 16.41 0.57
N PRO A 123 -11.76 16.99 0.48
CA PRO A 123 -12.22 18.04 1.41
C PRO A 123 -12.13 17.67 2.90
N TRP A 124 -12.39 16.40 3.25
CA TRP A 124 -12.38 15.93 4.63
C TRP A 124 -10.97 15.73 5.23
N ASN A 125 -9.93 15.56 4.40
CA ASN A 125 -8.53 15.49 4.83
C ASN A 125 -7.75 16.73 4.36
N SER A 126 -8.13 17.91 4.84
CA SER A 126 -7.65 19.23 4.34
C SER A 126 -6.12 19.39 4.24
N LYS A 127 -5.33 18.60 4.99
CA LYS A 127 -3.86 18.47 4.83
C LYS A 127 -3.44 18.20 3.36
N GLY A 128 -4.26 17.50 2.58
CA GLY A 128 -3.96 17.16 1.19
C GLY A 128 -3.78 18.39 0.28
N TYR A 129 -4.52 19.48 0.52
CA TYR A 129 -4.42 20.72 -0.26
C TYR A 129 -3.05 21.41 -0.05
N ASP A 130 -2.52 21.37 1.18
CA ASP A 130 -1.20 21.90 1.48
C ASP A 130 -0.09 21.00 0.97
N MET A 131 -0.25 19.68 1.07
CA MET A 131 0.72 18.72 0.51
C MET A 131 0.79 18.80 -1.03
N ALA A 132 -0.33 19.04 -1.72
CA ALA A 132 -0.38 19.27 -3.16
C ALA A 132 0.50 20.45 -3.59
N LYS A 133 0.40 21.60 -2.90
CA LYS A 133 1.25 22.78 -3.15
C LYS A 133 2.71 22.52 -2.78
N LEU A 134 2.94 21.93 -1.60
CA LEU A 134 4.27 21.73 -0.99
C LEU A 134 5.16 20.77 -1.79
N PHE A 135 4.55 19.83 -2.51
CA PHE A 135 5.21 18.80 -3.30
C PHE A 135 4.76 18.76 -4.76
N SER A 136 4.16 19.84 -5.27
CA SER A 136 3.66 20.01 -6.65
C SER A 136 4.59 19.42 -7.72
N ALA A 137 5.88 19.78 -7.67
CA ALA A 137 6.91 19.28 -8.59
C ALA A 137 7.15 17.75 -8.61
N LYS A 138 6.48 16.96 -7.73
CA LYS A 138 6.46 15.48 -7.76
C LYS A 138 5.21 14.90 -8.42
N PHE A 139 4.17 15.71 -8.64
CA PHE A 139 2.88 15.28 -9.19
C PHE A 139 2.71 15.73 -10.65
N SER A 140 2.32 14.80 -11.50
CA SER A 140 1.87 15.11 -12.87
C SER A 140 0.42 15.59 -12.87
N TYR A 141 -0.43 14.94 -12.06
CA TYR A 141 -1.85 15.24 -11.95
C TYR A 141 -2.26 15.41 -10.49
N ILE A 142 -3.02 16.46 -10.19
CA ILE A 142 -3.78 16.61 -8.94
C ILE A 142 -5.26 16.42 -9.23
N SER A 143 -5.91 15.50 -8.52
CA SER A 143 -7.35 15.27 -8.63
C SER A 143 -8.07 15.64 -7.34
N PRO A 144 -8.62 16.86 -7.24
CA PRO A 144 -9.51 17.21 -6.14
C PRO A 144 -10.82 16.43 -6.24
N VAL A 145 -11.20 15.78 -5.14
CA VAL A 145 -12.43 14.99 -5.01
C VAL A 145 -13.57 15.93 -4.62
N TRP A 146 -14.16 16.57 -5.62
CA TRP A 146 -15.17 17.61 -5.42
C TRP A 146 -16.55 17.27 -5.99
N TYR A 147 -16.64 16.49 -7.07
CA TYR A 147 -17.84 16.48 -7.92
C TYR A 147 -18.57 15.13 -7.97
N ASP A 148 -19.90 15.20 -7.92
CA ASP A 148 -20.81 14.10 -8.23
C ASP A 148 -21.77 14.53 -9.34
N LEU A 149 -21.91 13.73 -10.40
CA LEU A 149 -22.94 13.91 -11.42
C LEU A 149 -24.14 13.01 -11.08
N LYS A 150 -25.20 13.61 -10.52
CA LYS A 150 -26.41 12.95 -9.98
C LYS A 150 -27.64 13.13 -10.88
N SER A 151 -28.66 12.29 -10.65
CA SER A 151 -29.96 12.34 -11.33
C SER A 151 -31.09 12.78 -10.38
N ASP A 152 -31.64 13.98 -10.60
CA ASP A 152 -32.89 14.47 -10.00
C ASP A 152 -34.06 14.08 -10.92
N GLY A 153 -34.56 12.85 -10.74
CA GLY A 153 -35.53 12.24 -11.65
C GLY A 153 -35.00 12.20 -13.08
N ASP A 154 -35.65 12.92 -13.99
CA ASP A 154 -35.25 13.05 -15.40
C ASP A 154 -34.32 14.25 -15.70
N LYS A 155 -33.78 14.90 -14.66
CA LYS A 155 -32.73 15.92 -14.77
C LYS A 155 -31.39 15.33 -14.33
N LEU A 156 -30.31 15.80 -14.95
CA LEU A 156 -28.95 15.64 -14.42
C LEU A 156 -28.48 16.93 -13.77
N VAL A 157 -27.79 16.81 -12.64
CA VAL A 157 -27.17 17.88 -11.86
C VAL A 157 -25.74 17.47 -11.54
N LEU A 158 -24.78 18.32 -11.90
CA LEU A 158 -23.42 18.22 -11.38
C LEU A 158 -23.40 18.98 -10.05
N GLU A 159 -23.11 18.30 -8.95
CA GLU A 159 -22.92 18.89 -7.62
C GLU A 159 -21.43 18.99 -7.30
N GLY A 160 -21.04 19.91 -6.41
CA GLY A 160 -19.67 20.02 -5.90
C GLY A 160 -19.01 21.39 -6.08
N GLN A 161 -19.60 22.29 -6.87
CA GLN A 161 -19.03 23.60 -7.25
C GLN A 161 -18.63 24.49 -6.07
N HIS A 162 -19.21 24.27 -4.88
CA HIS A 162 -18.89 25.02 -3.66
C HIS A 162 -17.48 24.73 -3.12
N ASN A 163 -16.82 23.66 -3.58
CA ASN A 163 -15.45 23.31 -3.19
C ASN A 163 -14.38 23.94 -4.09
N PHE A 164 -14.75 24.59 -5.20
CA PHE A 164 -13.81 25.16 -6.16
C PHE A 164 -13.06 26.38 -5.58
N ASP A 165 -11.76 26.22 -5.35
CA ASP A 165 -10.83 27.32 -5.11
C ASP A 165 -9.98 27.59 -6.36
N SER A 166 -10.31 28.67 -7.08
CA SER A 166 -9.59 29.07 -8.29
C SER A 166 -8.13 29.43 -8.05
N ARG A 167 -7.77 29.93 -6.84
CA ARG A 167 -6.38 30.28 -6.52
C ARG A 167 -5.55 29.02 -6.34
N TRP A 168 -6.07 28.04 -5.61
CA TRP A 168 -5.39 26.76 -5.41
C TRP A 168 -5.19 26.01 -6.73
N VAL A 169 -6.20 26.02 -7.62
CA VAL A 169 -6.11 25.43 -8.97
C VAL A 169 -5.00 26.11 -9.78
N SER A 170 -5.02 27.44 -9.91
CA SER A 170 -4.01 28.16 -10.67
C SER A 170 -2.61 28.12 -10.03
N GLU A 171 -2.50 28.02 -8.69
CA GLU A 171 -1.22 27.82 -8.01
C GLU A 171 -0.61 26.47 -8.42
N LEU A 172 -1.37 25.37 -8.43
CA LEU A 172 -0.87 24.07 -8.86
C LEU A 172 -0.48 24.03 -10.34
N GLN A 173 -1.31 24.60 -11.22
CA GLN A 173 -1.02 24.73 -12.65
C GLN A 173 0.26 25.54 -12.89
N SER A 174 0.46 26.65 -12.16
CA SER A 174 1.68 27.46 -12.26
C SER A 174 2.96 26.75 -11.80
N ASN A 175 2.82 25.69 -10.99
CA ASN A 175 3.92 24.80 -10.58
C ASN A 175 4.11 23.59 -11.51
N GLY A 176 3.32 23.46 -12.57
CA GLY A 176 3.45 22.42 -13.60
C GLY A 176 2.69 21.11 -13.33
N SER A 177 1.75 21.09 -12.37
CA SER A 177 0.83 19.96 -12.18
C SER A 177 -0.52 20.24 -12.83
N LEU A 178 -1.02 19.29 -13.63
CA LEU A 178 -2.33 19.38 -14.25
C LEU A 178 -3.44 19.13 -13.21
N VAL A 179 -4.54 19.89 -13.26
CA VAL A 179 -5.64 19.77 -12.29
C VAL A 179 -6.86 19.14 -12.96
N LEU A 180 -7.14 17.89 -12.60
CA LEU A 180 -8.20 17.04 -13.16
C LEU A 180 -9.15 16.58 -12.03
N PRO A 181 -10.19 17.36 -11.67
CA PRO A 181 -11.10 16.99 -10.59
C PRO A 181 -11.76 15.63 -10.80
N ARG A 182 -12.01 14.90 -9.70
CA ARG A 182 -12.76 13.64 -9.77
C ARG A 182 -14.25 13.93 -9.88
N VAL A 183 -14.89 13.38 -10.92
CA VAL A 183 -16.35 13.34 -11.09
C VAL A 183 -16.83 11.89 -10.91
N VAL A 184 -17.70 11.65 -9.92
CA VAL A 184 -18.39 10.36 -9.76
C VAL A 184 -19.70 10.38 -10.54
N LEU A 185 -19.97 9.36 -11.35
CA LEU A 185 -21.26 9.17 -12.01
C LEU A 185 -22.26 8.46 -11.08
N GLU A 186 -22.76 9.22 -10.09
CA GLU A 186 -23.82 8.80 -9.14
C GLU A 186 -25.21 8.68 -9.81
N ALA A 187 -25.43 9.35 -10.95
CA ALA A 187 -26.69 9.33 -11.68
C ALA A 187 -27.09 7.90 -12.13
N PHE A 188 -28.37 7.54 -11.96
CA PHE A 188 -28.85 6.19 -12.23
C PHE A 188 -28.52 5.77 -13.68
N PRO A 189 -27.77 4.66 -13.91
CA PRO A 189 -27.17 4.43 -15.23
C PRO A 189 -28.15 4.32 -16.38
N ARG A 190 -29.36 3.78 -16.17
CA ARG A 190 -30.40 3.72 -17.22
C ARG A 190 -30.97 5.10 -17.59
N VAL A 191 -30.86 6.11 -16.72
CA VAL A 191 -31.21 7.51 -17.04
C VAL A 191 -30.14 8.16 -17.91
N VAL A 192 -28.86 7.89 -17.66
CA VAL A 192 -27.75 8.46 -18.44
C VAL A 192 -27.56 7.74 -19.78
N LEU A 193 -27.44 6.40 -19.75
CA LEU A 193 -27.01 5.60 -20.90
C LEU A 193 -28.11 5.39 -21.95
N LEU A 194 -29.38 5.24 -21.55
CA LEU A 194 -30.46 4.96 -22.50
C LEU A 194 -31.13 6.22 -23.07
N LYS A 195 -31.15 7.33 -22.32
CA LYS A 195 -31.79 8.58 -22.77
C LYS A 195 -30.77 9.47 -23.47
N LYS A 196 -30.66 9.36 -24.81
CA LYS A 196 -29.71 10.13 -25.67
C LYS A 196 -29.62 11.65 -25.36
N LYS A 197 -30.72 12.29 -24.93
CA LYS A 197 -30.71 13.70 -24.49
C LYS A 197 -29.93 13.92 -23.19
N LEU A 198 -30.05 12.99 -22.24
CA LEU A 198 -29.36 13.05 -20.94
C LEU A 198 -27.92 12.54 -21.04
N TRP A 199 -27.63 11.56 -21.90
CA TRP A 199 -26.27 11.21 -22.32
C TRP A 199 -25.49 12.44 -22.75
N LYS A 200 -26.03 13.20 -23.72
CA LYS A 200 -25.36 14.42 -24.18
C LYS A 200 -25.26 15.44 -23.05
N LYS A 201 -26.33 15.67 -22.28
CA LYS A 201 -26.29 16.60 -21.13
C LYS A 201 -25.21 16.23 -20.10
N ALA A 202 -24.96 14.94 -19.84
CA ALA A 202 -23.93 14.49 -18.92
C ALA A 202 -22.52 14.92 -19.40
N ILE A 203 -22.22 14.71 -20.68
CA ILE A 203 -20.97 15.14 -21.30
C ILE A 203 -20.88 16.68 -21.33
N ASP A 204 -21.94 17.36 -21.80
CA ASP A 204 -22.01 18.82 -21.88
C ASP A 204 -21.78 19.49 -20.50
N LEU A 205 -22.26 18.88 -19.41
CA LEU A 205 -22.04 19.34 -18.03
C LEU A 205 -20.57 19.20 -17.61
N ILE A 206 -19.97 18.02 -17.77
CA ILE A 206 -18.58 17.76 -17.36
C ILE A 206 -17.61 18.65 -18.15
N VAL A 207 -17.75 18.67 -19.48
CA VAL A 207 -16.88 19.45 -20.37
C VAL A 207 -17.04 20.96 -20.12
N SER A 208 -18.26 21.42 -19.81
CA SER A 208 -18.47 22.84 -19.48
C SER A 208 -17.87 23.22 -18.13
N GLU A 209 -17.99 22.39 -17.10
CA GLU A 209 -17.33 22.66 -15.82
C GLU A 209 -15.79 22.72 -16.00
N CYS A 210 -15.18 21.83 -16.78
CA CYS A 210 -13.74 21.91 -17.10
C CYS A 210 -13.36 23.23 -17.78
N ARG A 211 -14.06 23.60 -18.86
CA ARG A 211 -13.83 24.84 -19.63
C ARG A 211 -14.07 26.11 -18.77
N ASP A 212 -15.17 26.15 -18.03
CA ASP A 212 -15.64 27.34 -17.32
C ASP A 212 -14.94 27.56 -15.96
N LYS A 213 -14.24 26.53 -15.45
CA LYS A 213 -13.35 26.62 -14.28
C LYS A 213 -11.86 26.71 -14.61
N GLY A 214 -11.47 26.38 -15.85
CA GLY A 214 -10.07 26.35 -16.27
C GLY A 214 -9.32 25.11 -15.78
N TYR A 215 -10.01 23.98 -15.58
CA TYR A 215 -9.35 22.69 -15.31
C TYR A 215 -8.65 22.16 -16.57
N ASP A 216 -7.67 21.29 -16.39
CA ASP A 216 -6.94 20.65 -17.51
C ASP A 216 -7.59 19.34 -17.97
N GLY A 217 -8.66 18.89 -17.30
CA GLY A 217 -9.37 17.67 -17.64
C GLY A 217 -10.25 17.16 -16.50
N VAL A 218 -10.49 15.85 -16.48
CA VAL A 218 -11.30 15.18 -15.45
C VAL A 218 -10.78 13.77 -15.12
N VAL A 219 -10.94 13.35 -13.87
CA VAL A 219 -10.87 11.93 -13.50
C VAL A 219 -12.31 11.40 -13.38
N LEU A 220 -12.74 10.53 -14.30
CA LEU A 220 -14.09 9.96 -14.28
C LEU A 220 -14.13 8.65 -13.48
N GLU A 221 -14.99 8.57 -12.47
CA GLU A 221 -15.34 7.34 -11.78
C GLU A 221 -16.79 6.93 -12.07
N SER A 222 -16.98 5.86 -12.84
CA SER A 222 -18.30 5.29 -13.12
C SER A 222 -18.37 3.76 -13.08
N TRP A 223 -17.25 3.04 -13.27
CA TRP A 223 -17.24 1.57 -13.33
C TRP A 223 -17.81 0.90 -12.07
N SER A 224 -17.45 1.41 -10.89
CA SER A 224 -17.93 0.93 -9.58
C SER A 224 -19.47 0.97 -9.47
N ARG A 225 -20.09 2.05 -9.98
CA ARG A 225 -21.55 2.24 -10.00
C ARG A 225 -22.22 1.43 -11.11
N TRP A 226 -21.59 1.31 -12.27
CA TRP A 226 -22.07 0.45 -13.35
C TRP A 226 -22.09 -1.02 -12.95
N ALA A 227 -21.08 -1.50 -12.22
CA ALA A 227 -21.10 -2.83 -11.60
C ALA A 227 -22.26 -2.98 -10.60
N ALA A 228 -22.38 -2.05 -9.65
CA ALA A 228 -23.41 -2.10 -8.59
C ALA A 228 -24.87 -2.06 -9.12
N TYR A 229 -25.10 -1.51 -10.31
CA TYR A 229 -26.41 -1.46 -10.97
C TYR A 229 -26.61 -2.52 -12.07
N GLY A 230 -25.72 -3.51 -12.20
CA GLY A 230 -25.83 -4.59 -13.19
C GLY A 230 -25.75 -4.14 -14.65
N VAL A 231 -25.07 -3.02 -14.91
CA VAL A 231 -24.86 -2.44 -16.25
C VAL A 231 -23.83 -3.22 -17.04
N LEU A 232 -22.86 -3.82 -16.34
CA LEU A 232 -21.70 -4.47 -16.94
C LEU A 232 -21.93 -5.94 -17.31
N ASP A 233 -22.91 -6.58 -16.67
CA ASP A 233 -23.30 -7.97 -16.93
C ASP A 233 -24.13 -8.13 -18.22
N ASP A 234 -24.73 -7.04 -18.70
CA ASP A 234 -25.48 -6.91 -19.95
C ASP A 234 -24.55 -6.36 -21.05
N PRO A 235 -24.28 -7.13 -22.14
CA PRO A 235 -23.32 -6.70 -23.17
C PRO A 235 -23.70 -5.41 -23.93
N GLU A 236 -24.99 -5.12 -24.09
CA GLU A 236 -25.43 -3.90 -24.77
C GLU A 236 -25.24 -2.68 -23.86
N LEU A 237 -25.60 -2.82 -22.58
CA LEU A 237 -25.37 -1.79 -21.56
C LEU A 237 -23.88 -1.56 -21.28
N ARG A 238 -23.04 -2.61 -21.28
CA ARG A 238 -21.58 -2.49 -21.19
C ARG A 238 -21.02 -1.73 -22.40
N ASN A 239 -21.41 -2.10 -23.62
CA ASN A 239 -20.98 -1.37 -24.81
C ASN A 239 -21.43 0.10 -24.73
N MET A 240 -22.68 0.39 -24.35
CA MET A 240 -23.13 1.77 -24.11
C MET A 240 -22.29 2.50 -23.05
N ALA A 241 -21.94 1.85 -21.95
CA ALA A 241 -21.06 2.42 -20.92
C ALA A 241 -19.65 2.76 -21.49
N LEU A 242 -19.04 1.87 -22.26
CA LEU A 242 -17.76 2.12 -22.95
C LEU A 242 -17.88 3.24 -24.00
N GLN A 243 -18.96 3.28 -24.77
CA GLN A 243 -19.21 4.36 -25.75
C GLN A 243 -19.45 5.71 -25.07
N PHE A 244 -19.95 5.75 -23.82
CA PHE A 244 -20.08 6.97 -23.04
C PHE A 244 -18.70 7.56 -22.71
N VAL A 245 -17.78 6.73 -22.17
CA VAL A 245 -16.39 7.15 -21.89
C VAL A 245 -15.71 7.65 -23.17
N LYS A 246 -15.85 6.91 -24.29
CA LYS A 246 -15.32 7.31 -25.61
C LYS A 246 -15.84 8.66 -26.10
N HIS A 247 -17.13 8.94 -25.91
CA HIS A 247 -17.69 10.22 -26.32
C HIS A 247 -17.28 11.37 -25.38
N LEU A 248 -17.13 11.11 -24.07
CA LEU A 248 -16.62 12.10 -23.13
C LEU A 248 -15.17 12.48 -23.49
N GLY A 249 -14.29 11.49 -23.62
CA GLY A 249 -12.87 11.68 -23.95
C GLY A 249 -12.69 12.45 -25.24
N LYS A 250 -13.34 12.02 -26.34
CA LYS A 250 -13.30 12.76 -27.62
C LYS A 250 -13.83 14.19 -27.50
N THR A 251 -14.85 14.44 -26.67
CA THR A 251 -15.38 15.80 -26.48
C THR A 251 -14.43 16.68 -25.67
N LEU A 252 -13.73 16.13 -24.68
CA LEU A 252 -12.64 16.80 -23.95
C LEU A 252 -11.45 17.08 -24.89
N HIS A 253 -11.02 16.08 -25.66
CA HIS A 253 -9.94 16.19 -26.64
C HIS A 253 -10.20 17.23 -27.74
N PHE A 254 -11.45 17.38 -28.20
CA PHE A 254 -11.84 18.46 -29.13
C PHE A 254 -12.09 19.81 -28.45
N THR A 255 -12.14 19.89 -27.12
CA THR A 255 -12.35 21.14 -26.39
C THR A 255 -11.02 21.77 -26.02
N SER A 256 -10.54 22.71 -26.85
CA SER A 256 -9.43 23.59 -26.47
C SER A 256 -9.83 24.45 -25.27
N SER A 257 -9.05 24.40 -24.19
CA SER A 257 -9.20 25.32 -23.07
C SER A 257 -8.55 26.66 -23.42
N ASN A 258 -9.31 27.76 -23.36
CA ASN A 258 -8.78 29.12 -23.54
C ASN A 258 -7.89 29.58 -22.37
N LEU A 259 -7.73 28.75 -21.32
CA LEU A 259 -7.06 29.09 -20.07
C LEU A 259 -5.89 28.15 -19.72
N SER A 260 -5.85 26.94 -20.29
CA SER A 260 -4.76 25.98 -20.07
C SER A 260 -3.62 26.21 -21.07
N THR A 261 -2.39 25.90 -20.65
CA THR A 261 -1.22 25.81 -21.54
C THR A 261 -1.20 24.53 -22.39
N HIS A 262 -2.15 23.62 -22.20
CA HIS A 262 -2.19 22.30 -22.82
C HIS A 262 -3.15 22.26 -24.01
N HIS A 263 -2.80 21.48 -25.04
CA HIS A 263 -3.49 21.54 -26.34
C HIS A 263 -4.93 21.00 -26.33
N HIS A 264 -5.31 20.23 -25.30
CA HIS A 264 -6.63 19.65 -25.11
C HIS A 264 -6.92 19.42 -23.62
N LEU A 265 -8.18 19.10 -23.28
CA LEU A 265 -8.54 18.62 -21.96
C LEU A 265 -8.37 17.09 -21.87
N GLU A 266 -7.77 16.60 -20.79
CA GLU A 266 -7.49 15.17 -20.58
C GLU A 266 -8.62 14.41 -19.84
N LEU A 267 -8.67 13.09 -20.04
CA LEU A 267 -9.58 12.16 -19.37
C LEU A 267 -8.80 10.98 -18.77
N ILE A 268 -8.75 10.92 -17.44
CA ILE A 268 -8.29 9.71 -16.72
C ILE A 268 -9.53 8.92 -16.29
N TYR A 269 -9.51 7.59 -16.47
CA TYR A 269 -10.63 6.72 -16.11
C TYR A 269 -10.31 5.83 -14.89
N VAL A 270 -11.19 5.80 -13.88
CA VAL A 270 -10.99 4.95 -12.69
C VAL A 270 -11.46 3.52 -12.95
N ILE A 271 -10.57 2.55 -12.73
CA ILE A 271 -10.83 1.12 -12.97
C ILE A 271 -10.51 0.27 -11.72
N PRO A 272 -11.31 -0.78 -11.42
CA PRO A 272 -11.01 -1.72 -10.36
C PRO A 272 -9.83 -2.63 -10.72
N ALA A 273 -9.08 -3.09 -9.72
CA ALA A 273 -8.15 -4.19 -9.90
C ALA A 273 -8.89 -5.55 -9.86
N PRO A 274 -8.53 -6.53 -10.73
CA PRO A 274 -9.14 -7.87 -10.75
C PRO A 274 -9.11 -8.57 -9.39
N ARG A 275 -10.26 -9.07 -8.92
CA ARG A 275 -10.39 -9.71 -7.60
C ARG A 275 -10.27 -11.24 -7.61
N MET A 276 -10.49 -11.87 -8.75
CA MET A 276 -10.42 -13.32 -8.93
C MET A 276 -9.46 -13.67 -10.08
N LYS A 277 -9.00 -14.93 -10.14
CA LYS A 277 -8.09 -15.40 -11.21
C LYS A 277 -8.74 -15.47 -12.59
N GLU A 278 -10.06 -15.63 -12.61
CA GLU A 278 -10.90 -15.60 -13.79
C GLU A 278 -11.72 -14.32 -13.70
N LEU A 279 -11.73 -13.52 -14.78
CA LEU A 279 -12.49 -12.27 -14.84
C LEU A 279 -13.97 -12.59 -15.00
N ASN A 280 -14.81 -11.99 -14.16
CA ASN A 280 -16.27 -12.04 -14.29
C ASN A 280 -16.75 -10.94 -15.23
N ASN A 281 -18.01 -11.03 -15.68
CA ASN A 281 -18.60 -10.01 -16.56
C ASN A 281 -18.56 -8.59 -15.97
N HIS A 282 -18.50 -8.39 -14.65
CA HIS A 282 -18.40 -7.05 -14.05
C HIS A 282 -16.96 -6.53 -13.86
N ASP A 283 -15.93 -7.37 -14.03
CA ASP A 283 -14.54 -6.95 -13.93
C ASP A 283 -14.13 -6.14 -15.18
N PHE A 284 -13.14 -5.25 -15.02
CA PHE A 284 -12.52 -4.50 -16.13
C PHE A 284 -11.41 -5.35 -16.75
N GLY A 285 -11.50 -5.63 -18.06
CA GLY A 285 -10.61 -6.55 -18.77
C GLY A 285 -9.70 -5.88 -19.81
N PRO A 286 -8.76 -6.64 -20.40
CA PRO A 286 -7.89 -6.17 -21.49
C PRO A 286 -8.68 -5.68 -22.70
N GLU A 287 -9.82 -6.30 -23.00
CA GLU A 287 -10.73 -5.91 -24.07
C GLU A 287 -11.44 -4.56 -23.83
N ASP A 288 -11.60 -4.14 -22.56
CA ASP A 288 -12.11 -2.80 -22.22
C ASP A 288 -10.98 -1.76 -22.30
N LEU A 289 -9.79 -2.12 -21.80
CA LEU A 289 -8.57 -1.30 -21.91
C LEU A 289 -8.26 -0.95 -23.37
N LEU A 290 -8.13 -1.97 -24.23
CA LEU A 290 -7.88 -1.79 -25.67
C LEU A 290 -9.00 -1.01 -26.36
N GLN A 291 -10.24 -1.14 -25.89
CA GLN A 291 -11.33 -0.34 -26.43
C GLN A 291 -11.22 1.14 -26.06
N LEU A 292 -10.79 1.46 -24.84
CA LEU A 292 -10.77 2.84 -24.32
C LEU A 292 -9.47 3.61 -24.60
N ALA A 293 -8.36 2.92 -24.88
CA ALA A 293 -7.03 3.52 -25.06
C ALA A 293 -7.01 4.72 -26.05
N ASP A 294 -7.67 4.62 -27.21
CA ASP A 294 -7.76 5.72 -28.19
C ASP A 294 -8.70 6.88 -27.77
N SER A 295 -9.07 6.99 -26.49
CA SER A 295 -10.04 7.98 -25.98
C SER A 295 -9.91 8.30 -24.47
N VAL A 296 -8.83 7.87 -23.82
CA VAL A 296 -8.47 8.26 -22.44
C VAL A 296 -6.96 8.44 -22.34
N ASP A 297 -6.50 9.33 -21.47
CA ASP A 297 -5.09 9.69 -21.33
C ASP A 297 -4.41 8.91 -20.17
N GLY A 298 -5.22 8.25 -19.34
CA GLY A 298 -4.75 7.30 -18.33
C GLY A 298 -5.86 6.49 -17.65
N PHE A 299 -5.45 5.48 -16.89
CA PHE A 299 -6.32 4.62 -16.10
C PHE A 299 -5.87 4.61 -14.64
N SER A 300 -6.67 5.17 -13.73
CA SER A 300 -6.42 5.10 -12.28
C SER A 300 -6.83 3.72 -11.77
N LEU A 301 -5.86 2.83 -11.61
CA LEU A 301 -6.08 1.43 -11.26
C LEU A 301 -6.12 1.25 -9.73
N MET A 302 -7.27 0.86 -9.18
CA MET A 302 -7.47 0.71 -7.73
C MET A 302 -6.87 -0.59 -7.17
N THR A 303 -5.53 -0.70 -7.16
CA THR A 303 -4.77 -1.80 -6.53
C THR A 303 -4.62 -1.64 -5.01
N TYR A 304 -5.73 -1.38 -4.31
CA TYR A 304 -5.82 -1.34 -2.85
C TYR A 304 -7.20 -1.85 -2.38
N ASP A 305 -7.44 -1.87 -1.06
CA ASP A 305 -8.60 -2.51 -0.42
C ASP A 305 -8.78 -4.00 -0.80
N PHE A 306 -7.65 -4.74 -0.81
CA PHE A 306 -7.63 -6.20 -0.96
C PHE A 306 -8.27 -6.91 0.25
N SER A 307 -7.95 -6.44 1.46
CA SER A 307 -8.55 -6.89 2.71
C SER A 307 -9.51 -5.85 3.28
N GLY A 308 -10.52 -6.32 4.01
CA GLY A 308 -11.52 -5.50 4.70
C GLY A 308 -11.96 -6.17 6.01
N PRO A 309 -12.93 -5.60 6.76
CA PRO A 309 -13.30 -6.09 8.09
C PRO A 309 -13.68 -7.59 8.17
N GLN A 310 -14.25 -8.14 7.09
CA GLN A 310 -14.62 -9.56 6.99
C GLN A 310 -13.43 -10.51 6.69
N ASN A 311 -12.30 -9.97 6.24
CA ASN A 311 -11.07 -10.71 5.97
C ASN A 311 -9.83 -9.83 6.28
N PRO A 312 -9.55 -9.57 7.59
CA PRO A 312 -8.43 -8.72 8.01
C PRO A 312 -7.08 -9.13 7.44
N GLY A 313 -6.32 -8.16 6.92
CA GLY A 313 -5.08 -8.47 6.21
C GLY A 313 -4.46 -7.27 5.47
N PRO A 314 -3.42 -7.53 4.65
CA PRO A 314 -2.69 -6.53 3.87
C PRO A 314 -3.59 -5.72 2.92
N SER A 315 -3.27 -4.45 2.75
CA SER A 315 -4.08 -3.48 2.01
C SER A 315 -4.00 -3.70 0.49
N ALA A 316 -2.82 -4.07 0.00
CA ALA A 316 -2.48 -4.10 -1.42
C ALA A 316 -1.32 -5.09 -1.71
N PRO A 317 -1.48 -6.42 -1.53
CA PRO A 317 -0.37 -7.37 -1.66
C PRO A 317 0.40 -7.27 -2.99
N LEU A 318 1.73 -7.18 -2.94
CA LEU A 318 2.56 -7.00 -4.15
C LEU A 318 2.38 -8.12 -5.20
N SER A 319 2.07 -9.35 -4.76
CA SER A 319 1.72 -10.48 -5.63
C SER A 319 0.36 -10.32 -6.33
N TRP A 320 -0.60 -9.63 -5.71
CA TRP A 320 -1.88 -9.27 -6.32
C TRP A 320 -1.76 -8.06 -7.25
N ILE A 321 -0.91 -7.08 -6.91
CA ILE A 321 -0.54 -5.97 -7.81
C ILE A 321 0.05 -6.53 -9.11
N ARG A 322 1.03 -7.43 -9.03
CA ARG A 322 1.60 -8.14 -10.18
C ARG A 322 0.54 -8.85 -11.01
N TYR A 323 -0.27 -9.70 -10.36
CA TYR A 323 -1.35 -10.41 -11.04
C TYR A 323 -2.35 -9.46 -11.74
N SER A 324 -2.64 -8.29 -11.15
CA SER A 324 -3.53 -7.29 -11.75
C SER A 324 -2.93 -6.66 -13.01
N LEU A 325 -1.65 -6.31 -12.98
CA LEU A 325 -0.92 -5.75 -14.13
C LEU A 325 -0.73 -6.80 -15.23
N GLU A 326 -0.32 -8.02 -14.86
CA GLU A 326 -0.25 -9.18 -15.76
C GLU A 326 -1.60 -9.39 -16.46
N THR A 327 -2.70 -9.46 -15.70
CA THR A 327 -4.04 -9.73 -16.25
C THR A 327 -4.48 -8.65 -17.23
N LEU A 328 -4.34 -7.36 -16.88
CA LEU A 328 -4.76 -6.24 -17.73
C LEU A 328 -3.88 -6.06 -18.97
N LEU A 329 -2.58 -6.34 -18.88
CA LEU A 329 -1.61 -6.07 -19.95
C LEU A 329 -1.29 -7.29 -20.83
N THR A 330 -1.75 -8.50 -20.50
CA THR A 330 -1.50 -9.74 -21.30
C THR A 330 -2.34 -9.83 -22.59
N ALA A 331 -2.75 -8.69 -23.15
CA ALA A 331 -3.38 -8.59 -24.46
C ALA A 331 -2.42 -9.01 -25.60
N LYS A 332 -2.41 -10.32 -25.89
CA LYS A 332 -1.81 -11.03 -27.04
C LYS A 332 -0.59 -10.37 -27.71
N VAL A 333 0.58 -10.78 -27.22
CA VAL A 333 1.80 -11.07 -28.01
C VAL A 333 2.21 -10.02 -29.06
N SER A 334 3.23 -9.24 -28.73
CA SER A 334 4.03 -8.30 -29.57
C SER A 334 3.74 -6.79 -29.44
N ALA A 335 2.63 -6.38 -28.83
CA ALA A 335 2.30 -4.95 -28.64
C ALA A 335 1.98 -4.53 -27.20
N SER A 336 1.94 -5.47 -26.24
CA SER A 336 1.39 -5.27 -24.89
C SER A 336 2.12 -4.23 -24.01
N HIS A 337 3.41 -3.96 -24.25
CA HIS A 337 4.12 -2.87 -23.57
C HIS A 337 3.61 -1.47 -23.98
N GLY A 338 2.85 -1.35 -25.08
CA GLY A 338 2.38 -0.08 -25.62
C GLY A 338 1.54 0.75 -24.65
N HIS A 339 0.71 0.11 -23.82
CA HIS A 339 -0.27 0.80 -22.96
C HIS A 339 0.10 0.84 -21.47
N SER A 340 1.22 0.24 -21.03
CA SER A 340 1.53 0.20 -19.59
C SER A 340 1.76 1.60 -18.99
N HIS A 341 2.30 2.53 -19.79
CA HIS A 341 2.47 3.94 -19.42
C HIS A 341 1.15 4.67 -19.11
N MET A 342 0.02 4.17 -19.62
CA MET A 342 -1.32 4.71 -19.33
C MET A 342 -1.87 4.23 -17.99
N ILE A 343 -1.35 3.14 -17.42
CA ILE A 343 -1.81 2.62 -16.13
C ILE A 343 -1.18 3.44 -15.00
N PHE A 344 -2.00 3.90 -14.05
CA PHE A 344 -1.56 4.56 -12.83
C PHE A 344 -1.85 3.65 -11.63
N LEU A 345 -0.85 2.83 -11.28
CA LEU A 345 -0.88 1.82 -10.21
C LEU A 345 -1.28 2.46 -8.86
N GLY A 346 -2.39 2.01 -8.29
CA GLY A 346 -2.98 2.54 -7.07
C GLY A 346 -2.16 2.25 -5.81
N ILE A 347 -1.88 3.31 -5.05
CA ILE A 347 -1.14 3.34 -3.79
C ILE A 347 -2.04 3.97 -2.71
N ASN A 348 -2.32 3.22 -1.64
CA ASN A 348 -2.98 3.76 -0.45
C ASN A 348 -1.99 4.54 0.44
N PHE A 349 -2.40 5.72 0.91
CA PHE A 349 -1.70 6.53 1.94
C PHE A 349 -2.40 6.48 3.32
N TYR A 350 -3.60 5.89 3.38
CA TYR A 350 -4.24 5.39 4.60
C TYR A 350 -3.82 3.94 4.87
N GLY A 351 -4.17 3.46 6.06
CA GLY A 351 -4.14 2.04 6.41
C GLY A 351 -5.46 1.59 7.01
N ASN A 352 -5.50 0.37 7.54
CA ASN A 352 -6.67 -0.17 8.25
C ASN A 352 -6.29 -0.71 9.62
N ASP A 353 -7.18 -0.50 10.59
CA ASP A 353 -7.17 -1.13 11.91
C ASP A 353 -8.37 -2.09 12.00
N PHE A 354 -8.07 -3.39 12.05
CA PHE A 354 -9.02 -4.48 12.09
C PHE A 354 -9.10 -5.14 13.46
N LEU A 355 -10.32 -5.40 13.92
CA LEU A 355 -10.61 -6.16 15.14
C LEU A 355 -10.51 -7.67 14.84
N LEU A 356 -9.71 -8.41 15.61
CA LEU A 356 -9.43 -9.84 15.38
C LEU A 356 -10.41 -10.79 16.10
N SER A 357 -11.44 -10.28 16.77
CA SER A 357 -12.55 -11.11 17.29
C SER A 357 -13.62 -11.31 16.23
N LYS A 358 -14.31 -12.45 16.23
CA LYS A 358 -15.37 -12.76 15.26
C LYS A 358 -16.46 -11.67 15.21
N GLY A 359 -16.52 -10.92 14.12
CA GLY A 359 -17.51 -9.89 13.84
C GLY A 359 -16.97 -8.81 12.89
N ASP A 360 -17.87 -7.94 12.42
CA ASP A 360 -17.66 -6.94 11.37
C ASP A 360 -16.81 -5.72 11.82
N GLY A 361 -15.69 -5.95 12.49
CA GLY A 361 -14.90 -4.91 13.13
C GLY A 361 -13.67 -4.48 12.33
N GLY A 362 -13.70 -3.27 11.76
CA GLY A 362 -12.51 -2.62 11.21
C GLY A 362 -12.81 -1.25 10.62
N HIS A 363 -11.79 -0.40 10.53
CA HIS A 363 -11.90 0.95 9.96
C HIS A 363 -10.59 1.42 9.34
N ALA A 364 -10.71 2.32 8.36
CA ALA A 364 -9.57 3.01 7.79
C ALA A 364 -8.97 4.01 8.80
N ILE A 365 -7.65 4.10 8.83
CA ILE A 365 -6.87 4.96 9.72
C ILE A 365 -5.94 5.89 8.92
N THR A 366 -5.81 7.14 9.35
CA THR A 366 -4.87 8.11 8.77
C THR A 366 -3.50 8.01 9.45
N GLY A 367 -2.51 8.72 8.92
CA GLY A 367 -1.19 8.86 9.55
C GLY A 367 -1.24 9.48 10.96
N ARG A 368 -2.28 10.25 11.31
CA ARG A 368 -2.46 10.76 12.69
C ARG A 368 -2.81 9.63 13.64
N ASP A 369 -3.76 8.79 13.23
CA ASP A 369 -4.26 7.67 14.02
C ASP A 369 -3.17 6.60 14.14
N PHE A 370 -2.48 6.27 13.04
CA PHE A 370 -1.32 5.38 13.05
C PHE A 370 -0.22 5.83 14.04
N ILE A 371 0.14 7.12 14.04
CA ILE A 371 1.11 7.67 14.99
C ILE A 371 0.61 7.53 16.44
N TYR A 372 -0.65 7.86 16.73
CA TYR A 372 -1.25 7.65 18.06
C TYR A 372 -1.22 6.17 18.51
N LEU A 373 -1.48 5.22 17.61
CA LEU A 373 -1.39 3.79 17.89
C LEU A 373 0.07 3.37 18.21
N LEU A 374 1.06 3.92 17.48
CA LEU A 374 2.49 3.69 17.77
C LEU A 374 2.91 4.27 19.12
N GLU A 375 2.47 5.48 19.48
CA GLU A 375 2.76 6.11 20.77
C GLU A 375 2.13 5.36 21.94
N LYS A 376 0.85 4.98 21.81
CA LYS A 376 0.07 4.36 22.89
C LYS A 376 0.53 2.93 23.19
N TYR A 377 0.69 2.09 22.17
CA TYR A 377 0.97 0.65 22.38
C TYR A 377 2.44 0.26 22.16
N LYS A 378 3.26 1.13 21.56
CA LYS A 378 4.69 0.91 21.27
C LYS A 378 4.97 -0.47 20.63
N PRO A 379 4.23 -0.83 19.57
CA PRO A 379 4.23 -2.18 19.02
C PRO A 379 5.53 -2.52 18.28
N SER A 380 5.86 -3.80 18.18
CA SER A 380 6.81 -4.27 17.17
C SER A 380 6.10 -4.39 15.84
N LEU A 381 6.56 -3.61 14.84
CA LEU A 381 6.18 -3.83 13.46
C LEU A 381 6.79 -5.14 12.96
N GLN A 382 6.08 -5.82 12.07
CA GLN A 382 6.48 -7.06 11.42
C GLN A 382 6.34 -6.89 9.91
N TRP A 383 7.34 -7.32 9.15
CA TRP A 383 7.28 -7.33 7.68
C TRP A 383 6.75 -8.68 7.21
N ASP A 384 5.66 -8.70 6.45
CA ASP A 384 5.20 -9.89 5.74
C ASP A 384 5.81 -9.94 4.33
N GLU A 385 6.68 -10.93 4.10
CA GLU A 385 7.32 -11.15 2.81
C GLU A 385 6.32 -11.53 1.70
N LYS A 386 5.10 -12.00 2.01
CA LYS A 386 4.10 -12.40 0.99
C LYS A 386 3.36 -11.22 0.37
N SER A 387 2.96 -10.25 1.19
CA SER A 387 2.31 -9.01 0.75
C SER A 387 3.29 -7.87 0.48
N SER A 388 4.51 -7.95 1.03
CA SER A 388 5.46 -6.84 1.10
C SER A 388 4.86 -5.61 1.77
N GLU A 389 4.25 -5.83 2.95
CA GLU A 389 3.70 -4.80 3.84
C GLU A 389 4.24 -4.97 5.26
N HIS A 390 4.19 -3.87 6.02
CA HIS A 390 4.31 -3.92 7.46
C HIS A 390 2.94 -4.01 8.12
N PHE A 391 2.86 -4.82 9.17
CA PHE A 391 1.72 -4.84 10.08
C PHE A 391 2.19 -4.82 11.53
N PHE A 392 1.28 -4.54 12.45
CA PHE A 392 1.47 -4.88 13.86
C PHE A 392 0.18 -5.37 14.50
N VAL A 393 0.30 -5.98 15.67
CA VAL A 393 -0.83 -6.44 16.49
C VAL A 393 -0.74 -5.78 17.85
N TYR A 394 -1.86 -5.29 18.36
CA TYR A 394 -1.98 -4.73 19.70
C TYR A 394 -3.22 -5.26 20.44
N SER A 395 -3.36 -4.92 21.72
CA SER A 395 -4.57 -5.19 22.50
C SER A 395 -5.06 -3.94 23.24
N ASP A 396 -6.36 -3.63 23.19
CA ASP A 396 -7.03 -2.63 24.04
C ASP A 396 -8.22 -3.28 24.74
N LYS A 397 -8.35 -3.10 26.06
CA LYS A 397 -9.47 -3.60 26.87
C LYS A 397 -9.78 -5.11 26.70
N GLY A 398 -8.78 -5.91 26.32
CA GLY A 398 -8.88 -7.35 26.06
C GLY A 398 -9.24 -7.73 24.62
N LEU A 399 -9.61 -6.78 23.78
CA LEU A 399 -9.77 -6.98 22.33
C LEU A 399 -8.40 -6.93 21.63
N ARG A 400 -8.20 -7.80 20.64
CA ARG A 400 -6.98 -7.82 19.81
C ARG A 400 -7.24 -7.15 18.47
N HIS A 401 -6.28 -6.34 18.04
CA HIS A 401 -6.33 -5.58 16.78
C HIS A 401 -5.14 -5.93 15.89
N ALA A 402 -5.32 -5.85 14.57
CA ALA A 402 -4.26 -5.90 13.57
C ALA A 402 -4.29 -4.63 12.71
N VAL A 403 -3.14 -3.96 12.62
CA VAL A 403 -2.99 -2.69 11.92
C VAL A 403 -2.08 -2.90 10.73
N PHE A 404 -2.57 -2.54 9.54
CA PHE A 404 -1.82 -2.51 8.29
C PHE A 404 -1.79 -1.06 7.80
N TYR A 405 -0.61 -0.43 7.75
CA TYR A 405 -0.46 0.95 7.30
C TYR A 405 0.86 1.08 6.51
N PRO A 406 0.92 1.90 5.44
CA PRO A 406 2.11 2.02 4.62
C PRO A 406 3.37 2.40 5.40
N THR A 407 4.53 1.97 4.92
CA THR A 407 5.84 2.45 5.36
C THR A 407 6.68 2.82 4.15
N LEU A 408 7.79 3.52 4.37
CA LEU A 408 8.75 3.83 3.32
C LEU A 408 9.20 2.60 2.52
N MET A 409 9.33 1.44 3.18
CA MET A 409 9.66 0.17 2.53
C MET A 409 8.51 -0.37 1.67
N SER A 410 7.27 -0.38 2.19
CA SER A 410 6.12 -0.88 1.43
C SER A 410 5.75 0.02 0.26
N LEU A 411 6.01 1.34 0.38
CA LEU A 411 5.89 2.28 -0.73
C LEU A 411 7.00 2.04 -1.77
N SER A 412 8.28 2.00 -1.38
CA SER A 412 9.39 1.81 -2.34
C SER A 412 9.19 0.58 -3.21
N VAL A 413 8.88 -0.59 -2.65
CA VAL A 413 8.70 -1.82 -3.45
C VAL A 413 7.54 -1.75 -4.45
N ARG A 414 6.56 -0.85 -4.27
CA ARG A 414 5.46 -0.61 -5.21
C ARG A 414 5.83 0.44 -6.27
N LEU A 415 6.70 1.39 -5.94
CA LEU A 415 7.32 2.30 -6.90
C LEU A 415 8.32 1.57 -7.80
N ASP A 416 9.12 0.66 -7.22
CA ASP A 416 10.03 -0.24 -7.94
C ASP A 416 9.25 -1.14 -8.92
N GLU A 417 8.08 -1.65 -8.49
CA GLU A 417 7.17 -2.44 -9.34
C GLU A 417 6.54 -1.59 -10.47
N ALA A 418 6.00 -0.41 -10.15
CA ALA A 418 5.47 0.52 -11.15
C ALA A 418 6.53 0.88 -12.21
N GLN A 419 7.78 1.12 -11.78
CA GLN A 419 8.88 1.40 -12.67
C GLN A 419 9.27 0.18 -13.53
N TYR A 420 9.23 -1.04 -12.98
CA TYR A 420 9.49 -2.28 -13.72
C TYR A 420 8.47 -2.51 -14.85
N TRP A 421 7.18 -2.26 -14.58
CA TRP A 421 6.11 -2.36 -15.60
C TRP A 421 6.01 -1.13 -16.52
N GLY A 422 6.73 -0.04 -16.22
CA GLY A 422 6.65 1.22 -16.94
C GLY A 422 5.38 2.03 -16.68
N THR A 423 4.64 1.72 -15.61
CA THR A 423 3.39 2.40 -15.25
C THR A 423 3.67 3.73 -14.54
N GLY A 424 2.68 4.62 -14.53
CA GLY A 424 2.59 5.65 -13.49
C GLY A 424 2.03 5.09 -12.18
N ILE A 425 1.69 5.97 -11.25
CA ILE A 425 0.99 5.64 -9.98
C ILE A 425 -0.18 6.59 -9.72
N SER A 426 -1.17 6.11 -8.97
CA SER A 426 -2.27 6.94 -8.43
C SER A 426 -2.32 6.82 -6.90
N ILE A 427 -2.34 7.94 -6.17
CA ILE A 427 -2.21 7.97 -4.71
C ILE A 427 -3.53 8.38 -4.06
N TRP A 428 -4.13 7.48 -3.28
CA TRP A 428 -5.34 7.73 -2.48
C TRP A 428 -5.03 7.73 -0.98
N GLU A 429 -5.10 8.87 -0.28
CA GLU A 429 -5.06 10.23 -0.80
C GLU A 429 -4.05 11.06 0.02
N ILE A 430 -3.52 12.16 -0.55
CA ILE A 430 -2.28 12.75 -0.01
C ILE A 430 -2.45 13.51 1.32
N GLY A 431 -3.68 13.69 1.82
CA GLY A 431 -3.96 14.13 3.18
C GLY A 431 -3.81 13.04 4.27
N GLN A 432 -3.88 11.75 3.91
CA GLN A 432 -3.81 10.63 4.86
C GLN A 432 -2.39 10.16 5.20
N GLY A 433 -1.41 10.49 4.37
CA GLY A 433 -0.03 10.01 4.50
C GLY A 433 0.79 10.67 5.61
N LEU A 434 1.93 10.03 5.93
CA LEU A 434 3.02 10.62 6.71
C LEU A 434 3.92 11.46 5.80
N ASP A 435 4.39 12.62 6.29
CA ASP A 435 5.03 13.65 5.44
C ASP A 435 6.29 13.12 4.72
N TYR A 436 7.07 12.27 5.39
CA TYR A 436 8.25 11.63 4.78
C TYR A 436 7.94 10.65 3.63
N PHE A 437 6.66 10.34 3.33
CA PHE A 437 6.29 9.57 2.14
C PHE A 437 6.54 10.35 0.85
N PHE A 438 6.46 11.68 0.87
CA PHE A 438 6.77 12.48 -0.33
C PHE A 438 8.26 12.44 -0.68
N ASP A 439 9.15 12.03 0.23
CA ASP A 439 10.58 11.80 -0.06
C ASP A 439 10.85 10.54 -0.92
N VAL A 440 9.89 9.60 -1.09
CA VAL A 440 10.06 8.46 -2.03
C VAL A 440 9.57 8.74 -3.45
N LEU A 441 8.84 9.84 -3.68
CA LEU A 441 8.32 10.24 -5.00
C LEU A 441 9.35 11.03 -5.82
#